data_AF-A0A6V7V5F6-F1
#
_entry.id   AF-A0A6V7V5F6-F1
#
_cell.length_a   1.000
_cell.length_b   1.000
_cell.length_c   1.000
_cell.angle_alpha   90.00
_cell.angle_beta   90.00
_cell.angle_gamma   90.00
#
_symmetry.space_group_name_H-M   'P 1'
#
loop_
_entity.id
_entity.type
_entity.pdbx_description
1 polymer ?
#
loop_
_entity_poly.entity_id
_entity_poly.type
_entity_poly.pdbx_seq_one_letter_code
_entity_poly.pdbx_strand_id
1 'polypeptide(L)'
;MCLLFIPLITFSLANNIYGQSTVDCNTAPSNDLVSACSAIAKQRKLAAKTENPQNKNELMERFLISELTETAASLDVLSRPELECVTQSCVCSYYGGKTNGSTNDCTLPNGQKVQKALRKEIRLLTEEERNKFFKALREMKNNGDYDYFAALHRDAVATGCAHGGQAFAGWHRELTKRFEIMLRKVDPSLSLPCWDATLDNRLNNPRDSILFTDQFFGTTNNEGYVTTGFFAPWETLEGNKYISREVGVLSRCTTEYDVDWTLSQTNVDNVLAYMYPNKGCPYSVNWEWLEYTHARTHKCVGGDMSYLETSANEILFPLFHCFVDSVFEEWRQTKQNRTQRANDYPENLPACSPACHSRNATMTQFPNLKISKD
;
A
#
# COMPACT_ATOMS: atom_id res chain seq x y z
N MET A 1 -37.67 55.81 36.40
CA MET A 1 -37.31 55.56 34.98
C MET A 1 -35.98 56.24 34.75
N CYS A 2 -34.87 55.53 34.94
CA CYS A 2 -33.53 56.03 34.65
C CYS A 2 -32.70 54.82 34.19
N LEU A 3 -32.21 54.93 32.95
CA LEU A 3 -31.61 53.89 32.15
C LEU A 3 -30.21 53.53 32.65
N LEU A 4 -29.95 52.23 32.84
CA LEU A 4 -28.63 51.67 33.10
C LEU A 4 -27.83 51.65 31.79
N PHE A 5 -26.73 52.39 31.74
CA PHE A 5 -25.69 52.26 30.71
C PHE A 5 -24.73 51.12 31.11
N ILE A 6 -24.71 50.04 30.33
CA ILE A 6 -23.68 49.00 30.38
C ILE A 6 -22.77 49.22 29.16
N PRO A 7 -21.44 49.38 29.32
CA PRO A 7 -20.56 49.51 28.17
C PRO A 7 -20.39 48.15 27.49
N LEU A 8 -20.74 48.10 26.20
CA LEU A 8 -20.42 47.00 25.30
C LEU A 8 -18.90 46.95 25.09
N ILE A 9 -18.24 46.00 25.74
CA ILE A 9 -16.87 45.60 25.40
C ILE A 9 -16.98 44.78 24.12
N THR A 10 -16.61 45.38 23.00
CA THR A 10 -16.40 44.67 21.73
C THR A 10 -15.16 43.80 21.86
N PHE A 11 -15.34 42.49 22.04
CA PHE A 11 -14.27 41.53 21.80
C PHE A 11 -13.97 41.52 20.30
N SER A 12 -12.92 42.24 19.91
CA SER A 12 -12.26 42.03 18.63
C SER A 12 -11.70 40.61 18.64
N LEU A 13 -12.38 39.69 17.93
CA LEU A 13 -11.79 38.40 17.55
C LEU A 13 -10.53 38.70 16.75
N ALA A 14 -9.38 38.58 17.40
CA ALA A 14 -8.11 38.53 16.71
C ALA A 14 -8.19 37.34 15.74
N ASN A 15 -8.16 37.63 14.44
CA ASN A 15 -7.89 36.65 13.40
C ASN A 15 -6.58 35.94 13.77
N ASN A 16 -6.69 34.72 14.27
CA ASN A 16 -5.55 33.83 14.34
C ASN A 16 -5.11 33.55 12.90
N ILE A 17 -4.06 34.24 12.50
CA ILE A 17 -3.34 34.00 11.25
C ILE A 17 -2.85 32.55 11.35
N TYR A 18 -3.53 31.63 10.65
CA TYR A 18 -3.08 30.25 10.46
C TYR A 18 -1.73 30.26 9.75
N GLY A 19 -0.66 30.21 10.54
CA GLY A 19 0.70 30.04 10.08
C GLY A 19 1.31 28.83 10.73
N GLN A 20 0.76 27.62 10.49
CA GLN A 20 1.48 26.40 10.85
C GLN A 20 2.80 26.35 10.06
N SER A 21 3.90 26.14 10.78
CA SER A 21 5.21 25.89 10.20
C SER A 21 5.20 24.57 9.42
N THR A 22 6.10 24.44 8.45
CA THR A 22 6.35 23.17 7.76
C THR A 22 6.62 22.04 8.77
N VAL A 23 6.13 20.84 8.50
CA VAL A 23 6.38 19.65 9.34
C VAL A 23 7.89 19.49 9.60
N ASP A 24 8.26 19.38 10.86
CA ASP A 24 9.61 19.01 11.29
C ASP A 24 9.60 17.55 11.73
N CYS A 25 10.16 16.67 10.90
CA CYS A 25 10.22 15.24 11.18
C CYS A 25 10.98 14.89 12.46
N ASN A 26 11.89 15.74 12.94
CA ASN A 26 12.64 15.49 14.17
C ASN A 26 11.76 15.59 15.43
N THR A 27 10.55 16.12 15.30
CA THR A 27 9.55 16.18 16.39
C THR A 27 8.72 14.91 16.49
N ALA A 28 8.93 13.93 15.61
CA ALA A 28 8.25 12.64 15.69
C ALA A 28 8.65 11.90 16.98
N PRO A 29 7.73 11.12 17.59
CA PRO A 29 7.93 10.56 18.92
C PRO A 29 8.94 9.40 18.96
N SER A 30 9.42 8.93 17.81
CA SER A 30 10.39 7.82 17.73
C SER A 30 11.17 7.84 16.41
N ASN A 31 12.38 7.26 16.39
CA ASN A 31 13.31 7.30 15.25
C ASN A 31 12.75 6.64 13.98
N ASP A 32 11.92 5.60 14.13
CA ASP A 32 11.21 4.96 13.03
C ASP A 32 10.22 5.92 12.37
N LEU A 33 9.53 6.75 13.17
CA LEU A 33 8.63 7.77 12.64
C LEU A 33 9.36 8.99 12.08
N VAL A 34 10.52 9.37 12.63
CA VAL A 34 11.42 10.37 12.01
C VAL A 34 11.79 9.90 10.59
N SER A 35 12.15 8.62 10.46
CA SER A 35 12.51 8.00 9.19
C SER A 35 11.33 7.93 8.22
N ALA A 36 10.14 7.52 8.69
CA ALA A 36 8.91 7.47 7.89
C ALA A 36 8.50 8.87 7.40
N CYS A 37 8.52 9.87 8.29
CA CYS A 37 8.26 11.27 7.95
C CYS A 37 9.24 11.78 6.89
N SER A 38 10.52 11.47 7.03
CA SER A 38 11.55 11.88 6.08
C SER A 38 11.35 11.24 4.70
N ALA A 39 10.93 9.97 4.65
CA ALA A 39 10.58 9.28 3.40
C ALA A 39 9.35 9.93 2.75
N ILE A 40 8.31 10.24 3.52
CA ILE A 40 7.11 10.94 3.05
C ILE A 40 7.45 12.37 2.55
N ALA A 41 8.36 13.08 3.23
CA ALA A 41 8.84 14.39 2.78
C ALA A 41 9.53 14.29 1.40
N LYS A 42 10.27 13.20 1.15
CA LYS A 42 10.87 12.90 -0.17
C LYS A 42 9.78 12.65 -1.21
N GLN A 43 8.74 11.87 -0.88
CA GLN A 43 7.60 11.61 -1.77
C GLN A 43 6.90 12.90 -2.20
N ARG A 44 6.63 13.81 -1.25
CA ARG A 44 6.05 15.14 -1.56
C ARG A 44 6.91 15.93 -2.55
N LYS A 45 8.24 15.92 -2.39
CA LYS A 45 9.17 16.60 -3.31
C LYS A 45 9.17 15.97 -4.70
N LEU A 46 9.03 14.65 -4.79
CA LEU A 46 8.94 13.93 -6.07
C LEU A 46 7.63 14.27 -6.78
N ALA A 47 6.49 14.21 -6.09
CA ALA A 47 5.18 14.57 -6.63
C ALA A 47 5.16 16.01 -7.18
N ALA A 48 5.72 16.97 -6.43
CA ALA A 48 5.84 18.35 -6.90
C ALA A 48 6.67 18.49 -8.19
N LYS A 49 7.67 17.62 -8.41
CA LYS A 49 8.48 17.60 -9.64
C LYS A 49 7.74 16.93 -10.80
N THR A 50 7.01 15.86 -10.54
CA THR A 50 6.30 15.06 -11.56
C THR A 50 5.04 15.76 -12.07
N GLU A 51 4.43 16.60 -11.24
CA GLU A 51 3.30 17.48 -11.62
C GLU A 51 3.72 18.65 -12.52
N ASN A 52 5.03 18.97 -12.60
CA ASN A 52 5.52 20.01 -13.50
C ASN A 52 5.40 19.53 -14.97
N PRO A 53 4.63 20.23 -15.84
CA PRO A 53 4.44 19.83 -17.23
C PRO A 53 5.72 19.63 -18.04
N GLN A 54 6.82 20.34 -17.71
CA GLN A 54 8.11 20.17 -18.40
C GLN A 54 8.80 18.84 -18.07
N ASN A 55 8.62 18.33 -16.86
CA ASN A 55 9.26 17.08 -16.40
C ASN A 55 8.39 15.83 -16.64
N LYS A 56 7.09 16.03 -16.88
CA LYS A 56 6.13 14.95 -17.10
C LYS A 56 6.51 14.07 -18.29
N ASN A 57 7.09 14.64 -19.34
CA ASN A 57 7.51 13.91 -20.53
C ASN A 57 8.80 13.08 -20.28
N GLU A 58 9.79 13.63 -19.56
CA GLU A 58 11.05 12.92 -19.24
C GLU A 58 10.86 11.73 -18.31
N LEU A 59 9.93 11.82 -17.34
CA LEU A 59 9.66 10.72 -16.41
C LEU A 59 8.88 9.58 -17.09
N MET A 60 7.91 9.91 -17.95
CA MET A 60 7.18 8.91 -18.73
C MET A 60 8.11 8.14 -19.67
N GLU A 61 9.09 8.82 -20.29
CA GLU A 61 10.15 8.18 -21.09
C GLU A 61 11.07 7.30 -20.24
N ARG A 62 11.46 7.70 -19.02
CA ARG A 62 12.28 6.86 -18.12
C ARG A 62 11.56 5.59 -17.66
N PHE A 63 10.25 5.64 -17.40
CA PHE A 63 9.46 4.44 -17.06
C PHE A 63 9.33 3.44 -18.21
N LEU A 64 9.41 3.92 -19.45
CA LEU A 64 9.47 3.06 -20.64
C LEU A 64 10.88 2.53 -20.94
N ILE A 65 11.94 3.18 -20.42
CA ILE A 65 13.33 2.92 -20.80
C ILE A 65 14.13 2.18 -19.70
N SER A 66 13.71 2.20 -18.42
CA SER A 66 14.57 1.69 -17.35
C SER A 66 14.57 0.17 -17.11
N GLU A 67 13.89 -0.64 -17.92
CA GLU A 67 14.12 -2.09 -17.94
C GLU A 67 13.58 -2.67 -19.26
N LEU A 68 14.46 -3.35 -20.02
CA LEU A 68 14.20 -4.20 -21.20
C LEU A 68 14.47 -3.57 -22.58
N THR A 69 15.76 -3.46 -22.91
CA THR A 69 16.20 -3.43 -24.31
C THR A 69 15.93 -4.76 -25.02
N GLU A 70 15.19 -4.66 -26.14
CA GLU A 70 15.20 -5.48 -27.36
C GLU A 70 14.46 -6.83 -27.42
N THR A 71 13.20 -6.81 -27.89
CA THR A 71 12.69 -7.45 -29.14
C THR A 71 11.16 -7.38 -29.16
N ALA A 72 10.50 -7.40 -30.32
CA ALA A 72 9.03 -7.31 -30.40
C ALA A 72 8.25 -8.44 -29.67
N ALA A 73 8.93 -9.52 -29.28
CA ALA A 73 8.39 -10.57 -28.42
C ALA A 73 8.34 -10.18 -26.92
N SER A 74 9.13 -9.19 -26.48
CA SER A 74 9.12 -8.68 -25.11
C SER A 74 7.95 -7.73 -24.81
N LEU A 75 7.34 -7.11 -25.82
CA LEU A 75 6.17 -6.24 -25.65
C LEU A 75 4.92 -7.02 -25.20
N ASP A 76 4.74 -8.25 -25.69
CA ASP A 76 3.62 -9.12 -25.29
C ASP A 76 3.86 -9.70 -23.87
N VAL A 77 5.13 -9.95 -23.53
CA VAL A 77 5.61 -10.34 -22.18
C VAL A 77 5.64 -9.15 -21.20
N LEU A 78 5.51 -7.90 -21.67
CA LEU A 78 5.37 -6.71 -20.84
C LEU A 78 3.91 -6.28 -20.70
N SER A 79 3.07 -6.59 -21.69
CA SER A 79 1.64 -6.38 -21.57
C SER A 79 1.09 -7.38 -20.53
N ARG A 80 0.48 -6.85 -19.49
CA ARG A 80 -0.29 -7.62 -18.50
C ARG A 80 -1.76 -7.24 -18.63
N PRO A 81 -2.41 -7.55 -19.78
CA PRO A 81 -3.76 -7.08 -20.08
C PRO A 81 -4.81 -7.59 -19.09
N GLU A 82 -4.54 -8.70 -18.38
CA GLU A 82 -5.36 -9.17 -17.28
C GLU A 82 -5.46 -8.15 -16.13
N LEU A 83 -4.46 -7.27 -15.98
CA LEU A 83 -4.43 -6.24 -14.93
C LEU A 83 -5.26 -5.01 -15.29
N GLU A 84 -5.65 -4.85 -16.55
CA GLU A 84 -6.60 -3.81 -16.97
C GLU A 84 -8.04 -4.18 -16.63
N CYS A 85 -8.30 -5.45 -16.31
CA CYS A 85 -9.63 -5.92 -15.98
C CYS A 85 -10.15 -5.34 -14.65
N VAL A 86 -11.40 -4.85 -14.70
CA VAL A 86 -12.15 -4.38 -13.53
C VAL A 86 -13.39 -5.24 -13.24
N THR A 87 -13.62 -6.26 -14.05
CA THR A 87 -14.77 -7.19 -13.91
C THR A 87 -14.30 -8.64 -13.93
N GLN A 88 -15.10 -9.53 -13.34
CA GLN A 88 -14.79 -10.95 -13.35
C GLN A 88 -14.91 -11.56 -14.75
N SER A 89 -15.82 -11.07 -15.58
CA SER A 89 -15.94 -11.49 -16.97
C SER A 89 -14.71 -11.14 -17.80
N CYS A 90 -14.11 -9.97 -17.59
CA CYS A 90 -12.89 -9.54 -18.27
C CYS A 90 -11.72 -10.46 -17.95
N VAL A 91 -11.49 -10.75 -16.67
CA VAL A 91 -10.32 -11.56 -16.26
C VAL A 91 -10.51 -13.06 -16.58
N CYS A 92 -11.72 -13.47 -16.95
CA CYS A 92 -12.10 -14.89 -17.02
C CYS A 92 -11.27 -15.71 -18.01
N SER A 93 -10.96 -15.16 -19.19
CA SER A 93 -10.15 -15.85 -20.20
C SER A 93 -8.74 -16.15 -19.70
N TYR A 94 -8.18 -15.27 -18.88
CA TYR A 94 -6.86 -15.46 -18.27
C TYR A 94 -6.84 -16.54 -17.18
N TYR A 95 -8.02 -16.89 -16.65
CA TYR A 95 -8.20 -18.04 -15.75
C TYR A 95 -8.55 -19.33 -16.51
N GLY A 96 -8.47 -19.32 -17.85
CA GLY A 96 -8.90 -20.43 -18.71
C GLY A 96 -10.42 -20.65 -18.72
N GLY A 97 -11.20 -19.70 -18.20
CA GLY A 97 -12.64 -19.80 -18.07
C GLY A 97 -13.42 -19.25 -19.26
N LYS A 98 -14.75 -19.44 -19.20
CA LYS A 98 -15.73 -18.90 -20.16
C LYS A 98 -16.76 -18.04 -19.43
N THR A 99 -17.22 -17.00 -20.11
CA THR A 99 -18.22 -16.07 -19.61
C THR A 99 -19.42 -15.99 -20.55
N ASN A 100 -20.60 -15.75 -19.99
CA ASN A 100 -21.82 -15.40 -20.73
C ASN A 100 -21.93 -13.89 -21.02
N GLY A 101 -20.90 -13.10 -20.68
CA GLY A 101 -20.85 -11.66 -20.90
C GLY A 101 -21.36 -10.81 -19.74
N SER A 102 -21.97 -11.42 -18.71
CA SER A 102 -22.37 -10.66 -17.51
C SER A 102 -21.16 -10.29 -16.64
N THR A 103 -21.19 -9.12 -16.01
CA THR A 103 -20.05 -8.50 -15.28
C THR A 103 -19.34 -9.43 -14.30
N ASN A 104 -20.09 -10.29 -13.61
CA ASN A 104 -19.58 -11.16 -12.54
C ASN A 104 -19.51 -12.64 -12.94
N ASP A 105 -19.62 -12.96 -14.23
CA ASP A 105 -19.60 -14.35 -14.68
C ASP A 105 -18.22 -14.81 -15.13
N CYS A 106 -17.76 -15.90 -14.51
CA CYS A 106 -16.66 -16.69 -15.03
C CYS A 106 -16.82 -18.15 -14.60
N THR A 107 -16.80 -19.06 -15.58
CA THR A 107 -16.90 -20.50 -15.39
C THR A 107 -15.60 -21.17 -15.82
N LEU A 108 -14.92 -21.82 -14.89
CA LEU A 108 -13.66 -22.53 -15.15
C LEU A 108 -13.90 -23.83 -15.96
N PRO A 109 -12.84 -24.43 -16.56
CA PRO A 109 -12.96 -25.68 -17.32
C PRO A 109 -13.57 -26.84 -16.53
N ASN A 110 -13.39 -26.86 -15.21
CA ASN A 110 -13.96 -27.86 -14.30
C ASN A 110 -15.44 -27.61 -13.96
N GLY A 111 -16.10 -26.63 -14.59
CA GLY A 111 -17.50 -26.26 -14.36
C GLY A 111 -17.74 -25.36 -13.14
N GLN A 112 -16.72 -25.08 -12.32
CA GLN A 112 -16.87 -24.22 -11.15
C GLN A 112 -16.94 -22.75 -11.55
N LYS A 113 -17.81 -22.00 -10.86
CA LYS A 113 -17.85 -20.55 -10.99
C LYS A 113 -16.74 -19.93 -10.14
N VAL A 114 -15.96 -19.03 -10.72
CA VAL A 114 -15.02 -18.19 -9.97
C VAL A 114 -15.82 -17.39 -8.94
N GLN A 115 -15.39 -17.45 -7.68
CA GLN A 115 -16.00 -16.71 -6.58
C GLN A 115 -15.10 -15.55 -6.15
N LYS A 116 -15.69 -14.62 -5.38
CA LYS A 116 -14.92 -13.64 -4.60
C LYS A 116 -13.89 -14.39 -3.75
N ALA A 117 -12.65 -13.89 -3.77
CA ALA A 117 -11.57 -14.47 -2.97
C ALA A 117 -11.85 -14.21 -1.47
N LEU A 118 -11.67 -15.24 -0.64
CA LEU A 118 -11.66 -15.10 0.82
C LEU A 118 -10.21 -15.03 1.28
N ARG A 119 -9.77 -13.85 1.70
CA ARG A 119 -8.42 -13.64 2.21
C ARG A 119 -8.38 -14.07 3.68
N LYS A 120 -7.59 -15.09 4.00
CA LYS A 120 -7.41 -15.62 5.36
C LYS A 120 -6.10 -15.11 5.95
N GLU A 121 -5.98 -15.10 7.27
CA GLU A 121 -4.68 -14.91 7.91
C GLU A 121 -3.75 -16.09 7.56
N ILE A 122 -2.50 -15.82 7.18
CA ILE A 122 -1.56 -16.80 6.61
C ILE A 122 -1.28 -18.00 7.54
N ARG A 123 -1.26 -17.81 8.86
CA ARG A 123 -1.06 -18.88 9.87
C ARG A 123 -2.31 -19.74 10.08
N LEU A 124 -3.47 -19.28 9.60
CA LEU A 124 -4.72 -20.07 9.60
C LEU A 124 -4.88 -20.96 8.36
N LEU A 125 -3.99 -20.83 7.36
CA LEU A 125 -3.99 -21.75 6.24
C LEU A 125 -3.55 -23.14 6.70
N THR A 126 -4.24 -24.17 6.21
CA THR A 126 -3.75 -25.54 6.29
C THR A 126 -2.40 -25.67 5.58
N GLU A 127 -1.65 -26.72 5.88
CA GLU A 127 -0.38 -26.97 5.18
C GLU A 127 -0.57 -27.13 3.67
N GLU A 128 -1.64 -27.77 3.22
CA GLU A 128 -1.97 -27.90 1.80
C GLU A 128 -2.24 -26.54 1.15
N GLU A 129 -3.10 -25.70 1.76
CA GLU A 129 -3.39 -24.35 1.28
C GLU A 129 -2.11 -23.50 1.22
N ARG A 130 -1.27 -23.54 2.27
CA ARG A 130 -0.01 -22.80 2.34
C ARG A 130 0.99 -23.27 1.27
N ASN A 131 1.17 -24.57 1.11
CA ASN A 131 2.05 -25.13 0.08
C ASN A 131 1.59 -24.76 -1.33
N LYS A 132 0.27 -24.72 -1.56
CA LYS A 132 -0.31 -24.29 -2.83
C LYS A 132 -0.04 -22.81 -3.10
N PHE A 133 -0.25 -21.97 -2.10
CA PHE A 133 0.07 -20.54 -2.17
C PHE A 133 1.56 -20.30 -2.43
N PHE A 134 2.45 -20.98 -1.71
CA PHE A 134 3.90 -20.84 -1.87
C PHE A 134 4.38 -21.26 -3.26
N LYS A 135 3.87 -22.38 -3.78
CA LYS A 135 4.14 -22.80 -5.16
C LYS A 135 3.70 -21.76 -6.17
N ALA A 136 2.53 -21.15 -5.98
CA ALA A 136 2.04 -20.11 -6.87
C ALA A 136 2.91 -18.84 -6.82
N LEU A 137 3.40 -18.44 -5.65
CA LEU A 137 4.37 -17.33 -5.54
C LEU A 137 5.68 -17.62 -6.26
N ARG A 138 6.22 -18.85 -6.16
CA ARG A 138 7.41 -19.25 -6.94
C ARG A 138 7.14 -19.23 -8.44
N GLU A 139 5.96 -19.64 -8.87
CA GLU A 139 5.57 -19.56 -10.29
C GLU A 139 5.47 -18.09 -10.76
N MET A 140 4.86 -17.21 -9.95
CA MET A 140 4.83 -15.77 -10.21
C MET A 140 6.24 -15.16 -10.28
N LYS A 141 7.19 -15.65 -9.49
CA LYS A 141 8.59 -15.22 -9.58
C LYS A 141 9.24 -15.72 -10.88
N ASN A 142 9.03 -16.99 -11.24
CA ASN A 142 9.60 -17.60 -12.44
C ASN A 142 9.08 -16.97 -13.73
N ASN A 143 7.81 -16.56 -13.77
CA ASN A 143 7.17 -15.97 -14.95
C ASN A 143 7.27 -14.43 -14.99
N GLY A 144 7.93 -13.81 -14.01
CA GLY A 144 8.13 -12.36 -13.89
C GLY A 144 6.95 -11.57 -13.34
N ASP A 145 5.81 -12.19 -12.99
CA ASP A 145 4.66 -11.50 -12.41
C ASP A 145 4.97 -10.87 -11.04
N TYR A 146 5.75 -11.55 -10.20
CA TYR A 146 6.14 -11.00 -8.90
C TYR A 146 7.06 -9.78 -9.06
N ASP A 147 8.00 -9.85 -10.01
CA ASP A 147 8.94 -8.76 -10.26
C ASP A 147 8.24 -7.56 -10.89
N TYR A 148 7.28 -7.81 -11.78
CA TYR A 148 6.38 -6.79 -12.28
C TYR A 148 5.59 -6.13 -11.15
N PHE A 149 5.03 -6.91 -10.21
CA PHE A 149 4.36 -6.37 -9.02
C PHE A 149 5.28 -5.46 -8.19
N ALA A 150 6.51 -5.91 -7.93
CA ALA A 150 7.47 -5.12 -7.16
C ALA A 150 7.87 -3.83 -7.90
N ALA A 151 8.05 -3.91 -9.22
CA ALA A 151 8.34 -2.77 -10.07
C ALA A 151 7.19 -1.74 -10.09
N LEU A 152 5.93 -2.18 -10.13
CA LEU A 152 4.78 -1.27 -10.05
C LEU A 152 4.86 -0.37 -8.80
N HIS A 153 5.24 -0.94 -7.65
CA HIS A 153 5.40 -0.19 -6.40
C HIS A 153 6.61 0.75 -6.45
N ARG A 154 7.80 0.23 -6.79
CA ARG A 154 9.04 1.02 -6.98
C ARG A 154 8.80 2.23 -7.87
N ASP A 155 8.11 2.02 -8.98
CA ASP A 155 7.86 3.03 -10.00
C ASP A 155 6.85 4.07 -9.53
N ALA A 156 5.86 3.67 -8.72
CA ALA A 156 4.93 4.60 -8.08
C ALA A 156 5.61 5.46 -7.00
N VAL A 157 6.58 4.90 -6.28
CA VAL A 157 7.41 5.63 -5.32
C VAL A 157 8.23 6.72 -6.01
N ALA A 158 8.67 6.49 -7.25
CA ALA A 158 9.39 7.48 -8.05
C ALA A 158 8.51 8.66 -8.49
N THR A 159 7.18 8.50 -8.56
CA THR A 159 6.26 9.60 -8.88
C THR A 159 5.84 10.42 -7.67
N GLY A 160 5.95 9.86 -6.46
CA GLY A 160 5.54 10.51 -5.22
C GLY A 160 4.05 10.40 -4.89
N CYS A 161 3.29 9.59 -5.62
CA CYS A 161 1.82 9.63 -5.61
C CYS A 161 1.14 8.39 -5.00
N ALA A 162 1.90 7.35 -4.65
CA ALA A 162 1.40 6.17 -3.93
C ALA A 162 1.48 6.30 -2.39
N HIS A 163 2.25 7.26 -1.88
CA HIS A 163 2.54 7.46 -0.45
C HIS A 163 2.49 8.94 -0.09
N GLY A 164 2.34 9.25 1.20
CA GLY A 164 2.44 10.60 1.72
C GLY A 164 1.18 11.44 1.54
N GLY A 165 0.04 10.80 1.32
CA GLY A 165 -1.23 11.49 1.12
C GLY A 165 -2.42 10.56 1.02
N GLN A 166 -3.58 11.16 0.74
CA GLN A 166 -4.90 10.54 0.87
C GLN A 166 -5.11 9.36 -0.10
N ALA A 167 -4.29 9.25 -1.15
CA ALA A 167 -4.34 8.15 -2.11
C ALA A 167 -3.75 6.84 -1.57
N PHE A 168 -2.97 6.87 -0.47
CA PHE A 168 -2.23 5.72 0.03
C PHE A 168 -3.07 4.43 0.12
N ALA A 169 -4.20 4.48 0.83
CA ALA A 169 -5.03 3.30 1.06
C ALA A 169 -5.67 2.77 -0.23
N GLY A 170 -6.17 3.67 -1.09
CA GLY A 170 -6.79 3.30 -2.37
C GLY A 170 -5.79 2.75 -3.38
N TRP A 171 -4.61 3.35 -3.46
CA TRP A 171 -3.54 2.91 -4.37
C TRP A 171 -3.03 1.51 -3.99
N HIS A 172 -2.77 1.26 -2.70
CA HIS A 172 -2.31 -0.05 -2.22
C HIS A 172 -3.41 -1.14 -2.29
N ARG A 173 -4.68 -0.77 -2.15
CA ARG A 173 -5.82 -1.67 -2.42
C ARG A 173 -5.81 -2.18 -3.85
N GLU A 174 -5.65 -1.29 -4.83
CA GLU A 174 -5.59 -1.70 -6.23
C GLU A 174 -4.32 -2.49 -6.52
N LEU A 175 -3.17 -2.13 -5.95
CA LEU A 175 -1.94 -2.94 -6.04
C LEU A 175 -2.17 -4.38 -5.52
N THR A 176 -2.80 -4.52 -4.35
CA THR A 176 -3.16 -5.80 -3.71
C THR A 176 -4.11 -6.63 -4.60
N LYS A 177 -5.07 -5.97 -5.25
CA LYS A 177 -5.98 -6.60 -6.21
C LYS A 177 -5.26 -7.06 -7.49
N ARG A 178 -4.29 -6.30 -8.01
CA ARG A 178 -3.47 -6.72 -9.15
C ARG A 178 -2.61 -7.92 -8.82
N PHE A 179 -2.03 -7.95 -7.62
CA PHE A 179 -1.34 -9.14 -7.11
C PHE A 179 -2.25 -10.38 -7.10
N GLU A 180 -3.48 -10.24 -6.57
CA GLU A 180 -4.43 -11.36 -6.50
C GLU A 180 -4.90 -11.82 -7.88
N ILE A 181 -4.99 -10.94 -8.88
CA ILE A 181 -5.25 -11.34 -10.27
C ILE A 181 -4.11 -12.21 -10.80
N MET A 182 -2.84 -11.81 -10.61
CA MET A 182 -1.68 -12.60 -11.05
C MET A 182 -1.60 -13.94 -10.31
N LEU A 183 -1.84 -13.94 -9.00
CA LEU A 183 -1.91 -15.16 -8.20
C LEU A 183 -2.97 -16.14 -8.74
N ARG A 184 -4.14 -15.62 -9.12
CA ARG A 184 -5.26 -16.42 -9.62
C ARG A 184 -5.12 -16.80 -11.09
N LYS A 185 -4.26 -16.12 -11.85
CA LYS A 185 -3.81 -16.57 -13.17
C LYS A 185 -3.03 -17.88 -13.06
N VAL A 186 -2.24 -18.04 -11.99
CA VAL A 186 -1.55 -19.30 -11.68
C VAL A 186 -2.54 -20.35 -11.18
N ASP A 187 -3.38 -20.02 -10.20
CA ASP A 187 -4.44 -20.91 -9.75
C ASP A 187 -5.72 -20.14 -9.32
N PRO A 188 -6.82 -20.26 -10.08
CA PRO A 188 -8.04 -19.50 -9.83
C PRO A 188 -8.74 -19.76 -8.49
N SER A 189 -8.38 -20.84 -7.78
CA SER A 189 -8.91 -21.18 -6.45
C SER A 189 -8.17 -20.49 -5.30
N LEU A 190 -7.01 -19.88 -5.57
CA LEU A 190 -6.25 -19.15 -4.56
C LEU A 190 -6.86 -17.78 -4.25
N SER A 191 -6.54 -17.29 -3.08
CA SER A 191 -6.72 -15.91 -2.62
C SER A 191 -5.41 -15.44 -1.99
N LEU A 192 -5.19 -14.13 -1.94
CA LEU A 192 -4.05 -13.57 -1.22
C LEU A 192 -4.32 -13.69 0.29
N PRO A 193 -3.55 -14.47 1.06
CA PRO A 193 -3.64 -14.43 2.51
C PRO A 193 -3.14 -13.08 3.05
N CYS A 194 -3.69 -12.65 4.18
CA CYS A 194 -3.20 -11.49 4.91
C CYS A 194 -2.22 -11.92 6.01
N TRP A 195 -1.31 -11.04 6.39
CA TRP A 195 -0.45 -11.18 7.57
C TRP A 195 -0.82 -10.14 8.61
N ASP A 196 -1.42 -10.60 9.72
CA ASP A 196 -1.70 -9.76 10.89
C ASP A 196 -0.42 -9.56 11.72
N ALA A 197 0.23 -8.41 11.53
CA ALA A 197 1.46 -8.07 12.22
C ALA A 197 1.28 -7.77 13.73
N THR A 198 0.04 -7.62 14.22
CA THR A 198 -0.21 -7.41 15.65
C THR A 198 0.17 -8.63 16.50
N LEU A 199 -0.01 -9.82 15.94
CA LEU A 199 0.38 -11.06 16.59
C LEU A 199 1.89 -11.17 16.80
N ASP A 200 2.68 -10.64 15.87
CA ASP A 200 4.15 -10.63 15.93
C ASP A 200 4.65 -9.55 16.91
N ASN A 201 3.92 -8.44 17.04
CA ASN A 201 4.19 -7.42 18.04
C ASN A 201 3.95 -7.90 19.49
N ARG A 202 3.11 -8.92 19.71
CA ARG A 202 2.90 -9.51 21.06
C ARG A 202 4.10 -10.33 21.55
N LEU A 203 4.99 -10.74 20.66
CA LEU A 203 6.16 -11.52 21.02
C LEU A 203 7.18 -10.63 21.74
N ASN A 204 7.97 -11.22 22.64
CA ASN A 204 9.10 -10.53 23.26
C ASN A 204 10.11 -10.05 22.20
N ASN A 205 10.28 -10.85 21.14
CA ASN A 205 11.03 -10.50 19.96
C ASN A 205 10.24 -10.93 18.71
N PRO A 206 9.85 -10.01 17.81
CA PRO A 206 9.13 -10.36 16.58
C PRO A 206 9.89 -11.36 15.70
N ARG A 207 11.23 -11.44 15.81
CA ARG A 207 12.06 -12.43 15.09
C ARG A 207 11.74 -13.88 15.48
N ASP A 208 11.16 -14.10 16.66
CA ASP A 208 10.79 -15.44 17.14
C ASP A 208 9.50 -15.97 16.47
N SER A 209 8.86 -15.17 15.62
CA SER A 209 7.68 -15.59 14.87
C SER A 209 7.97 -16.73 13.92
N ILE A 210 6.99 -17.64 13.79
CA ILE A 210 7.03 -18.75 12.83
C ILE A 210 7.19 -18.26 11.37
N LEU A 211 6.79 -17.01 11.08
CA LEU A 211 6.92 -16.42 9.76
C LEU A 211 8.39 -16.36 9.29
N PHE A 212 9.34 -16.20 10.22
CA PHE A 212 10.77 -16.09 9.93
C PHE A 212 11.51 -17.42 10.09
N THR A 213 10.83 -18.53 9.77
CA THR A 213 11.37 -19.90 9.79
C THR A 213 11.25 -20.56 8.42
N ASP A 214 11.96 -21.67 8.21
CA ASP A 214 11.91 -22.43 6.94
C ASP A 214 10.53 -23.00 6.60
N GLN A 215 9.66 -23.16 7.59
CA GLN A 215 8.28 -23.59 7.39
C GLN A 215 7.43 -22.51 6.69
N PHE A 216 7.83 -21.24 6.81
CA PHE A 216 7.17 -20.09 6.19
C PHE A 216 8.15 -19.36 5.24
N PHE A 217 8.64 -18.19 5.63
CA PHE A 217 9.33 -17.27 4.72
C PHE A 217 10.86 -17.26 4.89
N GLY A 218 11.42 -18.29 5.53
CA GLY A 218 12.87 -18.50 5.65
C GLY A 218 13.54 -17.72 6.78
N THR A 219 14.75 -18.16 7.15
CA THR A 219 15.59 -17.57 8.19
C THR A 219 16.70 -16.71 7.61
N THR A 220 17.24 -15.79 8.41
CA THR A 220 18.37 -14.94 8.04
C THR A 220 19.72 -15.46 8.51
N ASN A 221 20.76 -15.28 7.69
CA ASN A 221 22.15 -15.46 8.11
C ASN A 221 22.65 -14.26 8.96
N ASN A 222 23.95 -14.24 9.29
CA ASN A 222 24.54 -13.19 10.13
C ASN A 222 24.58 -11.83 9.44
N GLU A 223 24.56 -11.80 8.11
CA GLU A 223 24.51 -10.60 7.27
C GLU A 223 23.08 -10.11 7.03
N GLY A 224 22.06 -10.79 7.57
CA GLY A 224 20.66 -10.41 7.43
C GLY A 224 19.98 -10.94 6.15
N TYR A 225 20.65 -11.71 5.32
CA TYR A 225 20.08 -12.29 4.10
C TYR A 225 19.24 -13.53 4.39
N VAL A 226 18.06 -13.63 3.76
CA VAL A 226 17.18 -14.80 3.85
C VAL A 226 17.72 -15.92 2.96
N THR A 227 18.43 -16.87 3.56
CA THR A 227 19.21 -17.88 2.81
C THR A 227 18.63 -19.29 2.87
N THR A 228 17.51 -19.47 3.56
CA THR A 228 16.88 -20.77 3.81
C THR A 228 15.37 -20.76 3.49
N GLY A 229 14.73 -21.93 3.57
CA GLY A 229 13.29 -22.08 3.33
C GLY A 229 12.89 -22.13 1.85
N PHE A 230 11.58 -22.24 1.60
CA PHE A 230 11.01 -22.49 0.27
C PHE A 230 11.31 -21.39 -0.76
N PHE A 231 11.59 -20.18 -0.31
CA PHE A 231 11.78 -19.02 -1.18
C PHE A 231 13.24 -18.68 -1.45
N ALA A 232 14.20 -19.29 -0.76
CA ALA A 232 15.61 -19.04 -1.06
C ALA A 232 16.08 -19.82 -2.31
N PRO A 233 16.92 -19.22 -3.18
CA PRO A 233 17.16 -17.78 -3.31
C PRO A 233 15.93 -17.03 -3.85
N TRP A 234 15.77 -15.78 -3.42
CA TRP A 234 14.76 -14.85 -3.92
C TRP A 234 15.47 -13.57 -4.38
N GLU A 235 15.73 -13.48 -5.68
CA GLU A 235 16.49 -12.39 -6.27
C GLU A 235 15.68 -11.09 -6.25
N THR A 236 16.31 -9.97 -5.88
CA THR A 236 15.66 -8.65 -5.87
C THR A 236 15.77 -7.98 -7.24
N LEU A 237 14.96 -6.94 -7.50
CA LEU A 237 15.05 -6.14 -8.72
C LEU A 237 16.43 -5.49 -8.91
N GLU A 238 17.16 -5.27 -7.82
CA GLU A 238 18.51 -4.71 -7.82
C GLU A 238 19.61 -5.75 -8.14
N GLY A 239 19.24 -7.01 -8.38
CA GLY A 239 20.17 -8.11 -8.70
C GLY A 239 20.82 -8.75 -7.46
N ASN A 240 20.33 -8.47 -6.25
CA ASN A 240 20.78 -9.18 -5.06
C ASN A 240 20.16 -10.58 -5.04
N LYS A 241 20.98 -11.61 -4.86
CA LYS A 241 20.52 -13.01 -4.87
C LYS A 241 19.49 -13.35 -3.78
N TYR A 242 19.47 -12.59 -2.69
CA TYR A 242 18.59 -12.81 -1.54
C TYR A 242 18.04 -11.47 -1.07
N ILE A 243 16.78 -11.47 -0.64
CA ILE A 243 16.20 -10.42 0.21
C ILE A 243 16.87 -10.40 1.59
N SER A 244 16.82 -9.24 2.24
CA SER A 244 17.39 -8.97 3.55
C SER A 244 16.32 -8.60 4.59
N ARG A 245 16.54 -8.98 5.85
CA ARG A 245 15.67 -8.65 7.01
C ARG A 245 16.50 -8.36 8.25
N GLU A 246 15.99 -7.44 9.07
CA GLU A 246 16.55 -7.07 10.38
C GLU A 246 15.40 -7.00 11.40
N VAL A 247 14.74 -8.15 11.61
CA VAL A 247 13.45 -8.20 12.30
C VAL A 247 13.55 -7.69 13.74
N GLY A 248 12.71 -6.72 14.10
CA GLY A 248 12.61 -6.12 15.43
C GLY A 248 13.72 -5.11 15.76
N VAL A 249 14.62 -4.80 14.82
CA VAL A 249 15.77 -3.92 15.09
C VAL A 249 15.40 -2.44 14.96
N LEU A 250 14.72 -2.05 13.87
CA LEU A 250 14.47 -0.63 13.57
C LEU A 250 13.18 -0.09 14.18
N SER A 251 12.16 -0.94 14.36
CA SER A 251 10.91 -0.58 15.01
C SER A 251 10.19 -1.80 15.57
N ARG A 252 9.14 -1.54 16.35
CA ARG A 252 8.10 -2.53 16.68
C ARG A 252 7.20 -2.78 15.46
N CYS A 253 6.52 -3.92 15.46
CA CYS A 253 5.46 -4.20 14.50
C CYS A 253 4.18 -3.40 14.88
N THR A 254 3.17 -3.42 14.00
CA THR A 254 1.86 -2.81 14.25
C THR A 254 1.27 -3.35 15.56
N THR A 255 0.72 -2.49 16.40
CA THR A 255 0.02 -2.89 17.63
C THR A 255 -1.49 -2.91 17.42
N GLU A 256 -2.22 -3.53 18.32
CA GLU A 256 -3.68 -3.44 18.38
C GLU A 256 -4.14 -2.00 18.60
N TYR A 257 -3.38 -1.22 19.37
CA TYR A 257 -3.66 0.21 19.54
C TYR A 257 -3.65 0.96 18.20
N ASP A 258 -2.69 0.67 17.31
CA ASP A 258 -2.62 1.32 16.00
C ASP A 258 -3.87 0.99 15.14
N VAL A 259 -4.35 -0.26 15.24
CA VAL A 259 -5.56 -0.73 14.56
C VAL A 259 -6.80 -0.09 15.17
N ASP A 260 -6.98 -0.18 16.48
CA ASP A 260 -8.12 0.38 17.22
C ASP A 260 -8.22 1.89 17.03
N TRP A 261 -7.08 2.59 16.99
CA TRP A 261 -7.06 4.01 16.69
C TRP A 261 -7.69 4.28 15.33
N THR A 262 -7.28 3.58 14.27
CA THR A 262 -7.84 3.71 12.92
C THR A 262 -9.34 3.38 12.92
N LEU A 263 -9.72 2.26 13.52
CA LEU A 263 -11.12 1.83 13.61
C LEU A 263 -11.99 2.76 14.47
N SER A 264 -11.42 3.59 15.33
CA SER A 264 -12.17 4.56 16.13
C SER A 264 -12.51 5.85 15.37
N GLN A 265 -11.81 6.16 14.28
CA GLN A 265 -11.94 7.43 13.58
C GLN A 265 -13.31 7.60 12.92
N THR A 266 -13.89 8.80 13.02
CA THR A 266 -15.15 9.16 12.34
C THR A 266 -14.95 10.20 11.24
N ASN A 267 -13.82 10.92 11.24
CA ASN A 267 -13.45 11.84 10.17
C ASN A 267 -12.58 11.12 9.14
N VAL A 268 -12.95 11.21 7.86
CA VAL A 268 -12.19 10.65 6.74
C VAL A 268 -10.76 11.21 6.66
N ASP A 269 -10.56 12.47 7.06
CA ASP A 269 -9.24 13.12 7.05
C ASP A 269 -8.24 12.48 8.02
N ASN A 270 -8.70 11.71 9.01
CA ASN A 270 -7.84 10.99 9.95
C ASN A 270 -7.40 9.61 9.44
N VAL A 271 -8.02 9.09 8.38
CA VAL A 271 -7.70 7.78 7.79
C VAL A 271 -7.06 7.95 6.42
N LEU A 272 -7.62 8.84 5.59
CA LEU A 272 -7.06 9.26 4.31
C LEU A 272 -6.28 10.57 4.50
N ALA A 273 -5.23 10.53 5.31
CA ALA A 273 -4.66 11.75 5.87
C ALA A 273 -3.75 12.55 4.93
N TYR A 274 -3.63 13.85 5.24
CA TYR A 274 -2.63 14.73 4.66
C TYR A 274 -1.29 14.52 5.38
N MET A 275 -0.50 13.53 4.98
CA MET A 275 0.64 13.05 5.78
C MET A 275 1.76 14.07 6.01
N TYR A 276 1.91 15.06 5.12
CA TYR A 276 2.98 16.06 5.17
C TYR A 276 2.46 17.45 4.76
N PRO A 277 1.64 18.11 5.59
CA PRO A 277 1.07 19.41 5.28
C PRO A 277 2.14 20.50 5.23
N ASN A 278 2.09 21.36 4.21
CA ASN A 278 2.93 22.55 4.13
C ASN A 278 2.29 23.74 4.88
N LYS A 279 3.08 24.80 5.04
CA LYS A 279 2.59 26.10 5.52
C LYS A 279 1.34 26.53 4.74
N GLY A 280 0.27 26.84 5.48
CA GLY A 280 -1.03 27.24 4.93
C GLY A 280 -2.06 26.10 4.83
N CYS A 281 -1.68 24.86 5.10
CA CYS A 281 -2.65 23.79 5.35
C CYS A 281 -3.27 23.97 6.74
N PRO A 282 -4.60 23.78 6.92
CA PRO A 282 -5.23 23.89 8.23
C PRO A 282 -5.06 22.63 9.11
N TYR A 283 -4.44 21.56 8.59
CA TYR A 283 -4.26 20.29 9.28
C TYR A 283 -2.82 20.15 9.81
N SER A 284 -2.68 19.67 11.04
CA SER A 284 -1.40 19.23 11.62
C SER A 284 -1.16 17.74 11.39
N VAL A 285 0.11 17.36 11.34
CA VAL A 285 0.52 15.95 11.35
C VAL A 285 0.02 15.25 12.62
N ASN A 286 -0.44 14.02 12.48
CA ASN A 286 -0.74 13.11 13.58
C ASN A 286 -0.02 11.78 13.33
N TRP A 287 0.69 11.28 14.34
CA TRP A 287 1.61 10.15 14.21
C TRP A 287 0.90 8.79 14.34
N GLU A 288 -0.39 8.80 14.67
CA GLU A 288 -1.27 7.64 14.74
C GLU A 288 -1.98 7.35 13.42
N TRP A 289 -1.88 8.24 12.42
CA TRP A 289 -2.42 7.99 11.08
C TRP A 289 -1.95 6.68 10.48
N LEU A 290 -2.86 6.02 9.74
CA LEU A 290 -2.67 4.67 9.19
C LEU A 290 -1.34 4.51 8.44
N GLU A 291 -0.95 5.48 7.61
CA GLU A 291 0.31 5.37 6.86
C GLU A 291 1.56 5.56 7.76
N TYR A 292 1.48 6.27 8.89
CA TYR A 292 2.61 6.30 9.83
C TYR A 292 2.71 5.00 10.64
N THR A 293 1.58 4.46 11.08
CA THR A 293 1.56 3.23 11.87
C THR A 293 1.87 1.99 11.02
N HIS A 294 1.46 1.94 9.74
CA HIS A 294 1.88 0.86 8.82
C HIS A 294 3.39 0.86 8.59
N ALA A 295 4.01 2.05 8.54
CA ALA A 295 5.45 2.19 8.31
C ALA A 295 6.28 1.55 9.43
N ARG A 296 5.71 1.44 10.65
CA ARG A 296 6.35 0.73 11.75
C ARG A 296 6.60 -0.73 11.42
N THR A 297 5.65 -1.43 10.80
CA THR A 297 5.84 -2.84 10.40
C THR A 297 6.84 -2.99 9.26
N HIS A 298 6.86 -2.06 8.30
CA HIS A 298 7.93 -2.02 7.29
C HIS A 298 9.32 -1.96 7.95
N LYS A 299 9.48 -1.10 8.97
CA LYS A 299 10.70 -1.01 9.78
C LYS A 299 10.89 -2.20 10.73
N CYS A 300 9.81 -2.82 11.22
CA CYS A 300 9.85 -4.02 12.05
C CYS A 300 10.48 -5.18 11.31
N VAL A 301 10.17 -5.38 10.02
CA VAL A 301 10.82 -6.43 9.21
C VAL A 301 12.28 -6.11 8.93
N GLY A 302 12.63 -4.83 8.77
CA GLY A 302 14.01 -4.42 8.47
C GLY A 302 14.38 -4.67 7.01
N GLY A 303 15.67 -4.51 6.67
CA GLY A 303 16.23 -4.85 5.35
C GLY A 303 15.46 -4.25 4.17
N ASP A 304 15.19 -5.06 3.14
CA ASP A 304 14.51 -4.59 1.92
C ASP A 304 13.11 -4.05 2.20
N MET A 305 12.38 -4.64 3.16
CA MET A 305 11.03 -4.21 3.56
C MET A 305 11.01 -2.79 4.17
N SER A 306 12.15 -2.26 4.62
CA SER A 306 12.25 -0.96 5.30
C SER A 306 12.26 0.25 4.39
N TYR A 307 12.55 0.10 3.10
CA TYR A 307 12.66 1.23 2.17
C TYR A 307 11.55 1.18 1.13
N LEU A 308 10.97 2.34 0.81
CA LEU A 308 9.85 2.42 -0.12
C LEU A 308 10.22 1.80 -1.47
N GLU A 309 11.42 2.09 -1.97
CA GLU A 309 11.90 1.67 -3.28
C GLU A 309 12.11 0.15 -3.41
N THR A 310 12.40 -0.55 -2.31
CA THR A 310 12.76 -1.98 -2.31
C THR A 310 11.74 -2.87 -1.61
N SER A 311 10.79 -2.29 -0.86
CA SER A 311 9.93 -3.04 0.05
C SER A 311 9.12 -4.14 -0.61
N ALA A 312 8.69 -3.94 -1.86
CA ALA A 312 7.91 -4.91 -2.59
C ALA A 312 8.73 -6.13 -3.09
N ASN A 313 10.07 -6.11 -2.97
CA ASN A 313 10.89 -7.31 -3.16
C ASN A 313 10.57 -8.39 -2.09
N GLU A 314 10.22 -7.97 -0.88
CA GLU A 314 9.94 -8.87 0.24
C GLU A 314 8.59 -9.59 0.07
N ILE A 315 8.59 -10.91 0.25
CA ILE A 315 7.41 -11.77 0.06
C ILE A 315 6.29 -11.45 1.04
N LEU A 316 6.63 -10.96 2.23
CA LEU A 316 5.65 -10.51 3.23
C LEU A 316 4.94 -9.20 2.86
N PHE A 317 5.45 -8.41 1.90
CA PHE A 317 4.87 -7.13 1.49
C PHE A 317 3.38 -7.22 1.09
N PRO A 318 2.99 -8.06 0.09
CA PRO A 318 1.59 -8.16 -0.31
C PRO A 318 0.68 -8.70 0.80
N LEU A 319 1.20 -9.58 1.68
CA LEU A 319 0.44 -10.12 2.81
C LEU A 319 0.19 -9.05 3.87
N PHE A 320 1.17 -8.19 4.14
CA PHE A 320 1.00 -7.08 5.07
C PHE A 320 0.04 -6.03 4.52
N HIS A 321 0.15 -5.68 3.23
CA HIS A 321 -0.78 -4.73 2.60
C HIS A 321 -2.21 -5.28 2.48
N CYS A 322 -2.39 -6.61 2.39
CA CYS A 322 -3.69 -7.26 2.58
C CYS A 322 -4.28 -6.98 3.97
N PHE A 323 -3.46 -7.03 5.02
CA PHE A 323 -3.89 -6.71 6.39
C PHE A 323 -4.24 -5.22 6.54
N VAL A 324 -3.39 -4.32 6.05
CA VAL A 324 -3.67 -2.86 6.05
C VAL A 324 -4.99 -2.55 5.31
N ASP A 325 -5.20 -3.17 4.15
CA ASP A 325 -6.45 -3.04 3.38
C ASP A 325 -7.67 -3.59 4.15
N SER A 326 -7.49 -4.68 4.91
CA SER A 326 -8.56 -5.23 5.75
C SER A 326 -8.98 -4.27 6.87
N VAL A 327 -8.01 -3.60 7.53
CA VAL A 327 -8.28 -2.56 8.54
C VAL A 327 -9.00 -1.37 7.90
N PHE A 328 -8.54 -0.94 6.72
CA PHE A 328 -9.18 0.15 5.99
C PHE A 328 -10.61 -0.21 5.57
N GLU A 329 -10.86 -1.42 5.05
CA GLU A 329 -12.21 -1.86 4.69
C GLU A 329 -13.12 -2.00 5.91
N GLU A 330 -12.62 -2.52 7.03
CA GLU A 330 -13.39 -2.62 8.26
C GLU A 330 -13.80 -1.23 8.77
N TRP A 331 -12.89 -0.26 8.77
CA TRP A 331 -13.23 1.13 9.06
C TRP A 331 -14.34 1.65 8.13
N ARG A 332 -14.20 1.46 6.80
CA ARG A 332 -15.22 1.88 5.84
C ARG A 332 -16.58 1.22 6.07
N GLN A 333 -16.61 -0.06 6.44
CA GLN A 333 -17.87 -0.77 6.67
C GLN A 333 -18.54 -0.35 7.99
N THR A 334 -17.75 -0.03 9.01
CA THR A 334 -18.26 0.31 10.35
C THR A 334 -18.57 1.79 10.53
N LYS A 335 -17.90 2.69 9.79
CA LYS A 335 -18.02 4.15 9.95
C LYS A 335 -18.73 4.86 8.82
N GLN A 336 -18.80 4.24 7.65
CA GLN A 336 -19.40 4.85 6.46
C GLN A 336 -20.56 4.00 5.96
N ASN A 337 -21.67 4.65 5.61
CA ASN A 337 -22.70 4.00 4.81
C ASN A 337 -22.24 3.85 3.34
N ARG A 338 -23.04 3.17 2.51
CA ARG A 338 -22.71 2.92 1.09
C ARG A 338 -22.44 4.20 0.30
N THR A 339 -23.21 5.27 0.53
CA THR A 339 -23.04 6.55 -0.17
C THR A 339 -21.76 7.25 0.26
N GLN A 340 -21.48 7.25 1.57
CA GLN A 340 -20.25 7.80 2.14
C GLN A 340 -19.01 7.08 1.62
N ARG A 341 -19.00 5.74 1.60
CA ARG A 341 -17.89 4.97 1.04
C ARG A 341 -17.54 5.35 -0.41
N ALA A 342 -18.53 5.76 -1.21
CA ALA A 342 -18.32 6.17 -2.59
C ALA A 342 -17.93 7.66 -2.74
N ASN A 343 -18.19 8.49 -1.73
CA ASN A 343 -18.15 9.94 -1.87
C ASN A 343 -17.23 10.68 -0.90
N ASP A 344 -17.12 10.19 0.32
CA ASP A 344 -16.28 10.79 1.34
C ASP A 344 -14.82 10.61 0.95
N TYR A 345 -14.18 11.74 0.70
CA TYR A 345 -12.77 11.84 0.40
C TYR A 345 -12.32 13.24 0.84
N PRO A 346 -11.11 13.38 1.39
CA PRO A 346 -10.60 14.69 1.81
C PRO A 346 -10.56 15.69 0.66
N GLU A 347 -10.77 16.97 0.98
CA GLU A 347 -10.73 18.03 -0.03
C GLU A 347 -9.35 18.13 -0.71
N ASN A 348 -9.36 18.58 -1.96
CA ASN A 348 -8.11 18.87 -2.65
C ASN A 348 -7.56 20.21 -2.17
N LEU A 349 -6.64 20.15 -1.21
CA LEU A 349 -5.95 21.30 -0.66
C LEU A 349 -4.47 21.25 -1.07
N PRO A 350 -4.00 22.06 -2.05
CA PRO A 350 -2.62 22.02 -2.53
C PRO A 350 -1.57 22.30 -1.46
N ALA A 351 -1.93 23.07 -0.43
CA ALA A 351 -1.08 23.29 0.74
C ALA A 351 -0.91 22.01 1.58
N CYS A 352 -1.87 21.08 1.55
CA CYS A 352 -1.88 19.87 2.35
C CYS A 352 -1.31 18.65 1.61
N SER A 353 -1.58 18.49 0.32
CA SER A 353 -1.02 17.38 -0.49
C SER A 353 -0.92 17.73 -1.98
N PRO A 354 -0.02 17.04 -2.73
CA PRO A 354 0.03 17.13 -4.19
C PRO A 354 -1.29 16.74 -4.86
N ALA A 355 -1.55 17.31 -6.06
CA ALA A 355 -2.78 17.08 -6.81
C ALA A 355 -3.00 15.60 -7.19
N CYS A 356 -1.93 14.81 -7.32
CA CYS A 356 -2.04 13.38 -7.62
C CYS A 356 -2.68 12.54 -6.50
N HIS A 357 -2.83 13.08 -5.28
CA HIS A 357 -3.63 12.46 -4.21
C HIS A 357 -5.10 12.86 -4.23
N SER A 358 -5.53 13.69 -5.19
CA SER A 358 -6.91 14.15 -5.26
C SER A 358 -7.86 13.02 -5.62
N ARG A 359 -9.09 13.10 -5.11
CA ARG A 359 -10.20 12.19 -5.39
C ARG A 359 -10.31 11.71 -6.85
N ASN A 360 -10.17 12.63 -7.80
CA ASN A 360 -10.33 12.40 -9.25
C ASN A 360 -9.01 12.30 -10.01
N ALA A 361 -7.87 12.26 -9.30
CA ALA A 361 -6.59 12.01 -9.94
C ALA A 361 -6.55 10.62 -10.55
N THR A 362 -5.83 10.48 -11.67
CA THR A 362 -5.51 9.17 -12.21
C THR A 362 -4.54 8.47 -11.27
N MET A 363 -4.85 7.23 -10.91
CA MET A 363 -3.99 6.43 -10.07
C MET A 363 -2.70 6.10 -10.83
N THR A 364 -1.55 6.50 -10.31
CA THR A 364 -0.26 6.24 -10.97
C THR A 364 -0.09 4.73 -11.16
N GLN A 365 0.51 4.29 -12.27
CA GLN A 365 0.62 2.89 -12.71
C GLN A 365 -0.71 2.21 -13.09
N PHE A 366 -1.87 2.82 -12.81
CA PHE A 366 -3.19 2.33 -13.19
C PHE A 366 -3.97 3.42 -13.96
N PRO A 367 -3.58 3.73 -15.21
CA PRO A 367 -4.04 4.92 -15.93
C PRO A 367 -5.56 4.97 -16.17
N ASN A 368 -6.22 3.82 -16.16
CA ASN A 368 -7.67 3.69 -16.35
C ASN A 368 -8.49 3.89 -15.06
N LEU A 369 -7.84 4.04 -13.90
CA LEU A 369 -8.49 4.12 -12.60
C LEU A 369 -8.36 5.50 -11.95
N LYS A 370 -9.33 5.83 -11.10
CA LYS A 370 -9.35 7.06 -10.29
C LYS A 370 -9.27 6.75 -8.80
N ILE A 371 -8.51 7.55 -8.06
CA ILE A 371 -8.18 7.32 -6.65
C ILE A 371 -9.37 6.95 -5.75
N SER A 372 -10.53 7.60 -5.89
CA SER A 372 -11.67 7.34 -4.98
C SER A 372 -12.83 6.57 -5.60
N LYS A 373 -12.83 6.34 -6.92
CA LYS A 373 -14.00 5.79 -7.62
C LYS A 373 -13.90 4.28 -7.80
N ASP A 374 -12.68 3.79 -7.89
CA ASP A 374 -12.30 2.40 -8.13
C ASP A 374 -11.50 1.90 -6.93
#